data_AF-A0A2V4NRH3-F1
#
_entry.id   AF-A0A2V4NRH3-F1
#
_cell.length_a   1.000
_cell.length_b   1.000
_cell.length_c   1.000
_cell.angle_alpha   90.00
_cell.angle_beta   90.00
_cell.angle_gamma   90.00
#
_symmetry.space_group_name_H-M   'P 1'
#
loop_
_entity.id
_entity.type
_entity.pdbx_description
1 polymer ?
#
loop_
_entity_poly.entity_id
_entity_poly.type
_entity_poly.pdbx_seq_one_letter_code
_entity_poly.pdbx_strand_id
1 'polypeptide(L)'
;MPEGAFRSPLHEPRTAVVIGRWLGAALLICFATGLFSHVLQDPPSWLRDHLPSRPVDGYRVTQGLHVISGIAAVPLLGAKLWTVYPRLFEWPPVRGVRHALERVGIAVLVAALLLELFTGLLNTLQWYPWPFPFRQTHFWLGWLATGGLLVHVAAKAPLIAEHWRRVRPALVERRGFLTAVAVSVGAVTLTTAGQTVPGLRRLDLFAPRRPDLGPLGLPINRTAAQAGTTTAPADWQLVVDGPRAYRLTLADLRAMAQVTVRLPIACVEGWSADAHWTGVRVRDLLDRAGAPPGARVRVTSFEADGPYAVSELPADHARDPLTLLALRVNGEELTADHGFPARIIAPNRPGVLQTKWVARLEVL
;
A
#
# COMPACT_ATOMS: atom_id res chain seq x y z
N MET A 1 10.51 25.17 33.86
CA MET A 1 9.86 23.99 34.49
C MET A 1 10.72 23.55 35.66
N PRO A 2 10.16 23.42 36.88
CA PRO A 2 10.95 23.03 38.04
C PRO A 2 11.48 21.59 37.90
N GLU A 3 12.62 21.30 38.52
CA GLU A 3 13.14 19.95 38.67
C GLU A 3 12.07 19.03 39.29
N GLY A 4 11.87 17.85 38.69
CA GLY A 4 10.94 16.85 39.22
C GLY A 4 9.50 16.90 38.69
N ALA A 5 9.20 17.65 37.63
CA ALA A 5 7.88 17.61 36.96
C ALA A 5 7.59 16.26 36.27
N PHE A 6 8.62 15.52 35.87
CA PHE A 6 8.52 14.25 35.15
C PHE A 6 9.30 13.15 35.87
N ARG A 7 8.67 12.53 36.88
CA ARG A 7 9.35 11.64 37.85
C ARG A 7 9.48 10.18 37.40
N SER A 8 8.95 9.79 36.24
CA SER A 8 9.00 8.38 35.83
C SER A 8 10.44 7.97 35.46
N PRO A 9 10.97 6.88 36.03
CA PRO A 9 12.29 6.35 35.65
C PRO A 9 12.30 5.77 34.23
N LEU A 10 11.13 5.69 33.58
CA LEU A 10 10.98 5.25 32.21
C LEU A 10 11.45 6.29 31.19
N HIS A 11 11.57 7.57 31.56
CA HIS A 11 12.12 8.65 30.72
C HIS A 11 13.66 8.59 30.58
N GLU A 12 14.23 7.38 30.53
CA GLU A 12 15.66 7.14 30.42
C GLU A 12 16.09 6.85 28.96
N PRO A 13 17.36 7.15 28.60
CA PRO A 13 17.89 6.85 27.27
C PRO A 13 17.74 5.38 26.85
N ARG A 14 17.86 4.44 27.80
CA ARG A 14 17.79 3.00 27.48
C ARG A 14 16.41 2.61 26.97
N THR A 15 15.33 3.03 27.63
CA THR A 15 13.95 2.81 27.19
C THR A 15 13.73 3.40 25.81
N ALA A 16 14.22 4.63 25.59
CA ALA A 16 14.09 5.32 24.31
C ALA A 16 14.83 4.59 23.18
N VAL A 17 15.98 3.96 23.45
CA VAL A 17 16.74 3.17 22.48
C VAL A 17 16.06 1.85 22.16
N VAL A 18 15.49 1.15 23.16
CA VAL A 18 14.78 -0.12 22.91
C VAL A 18 13.54 0.11 22.04
N ILE A 19 12.69 1.07 22.39
CA ILE A 19 11.51 1.42 21.58
C ILE A 19 11.95 1.93 20.20
N GLY A 20 13.02 2.74 20.16
CA GLY A 20 13.59 3.24 18.91
C GLY A 20 14.03 2.13 17.94
N ARG A 21 14.47 0.97 18.44
CA ARG A 21 14.81 -0.19 17.59
C ARG A 21 13.57 -0.80 16.95
N TRP A 22 12.51 -1.00 17.73
CA TRP A 22 11.26 -1.54 17.22
C TRP A 22 10.59 -0.57 16.23
N LEU A 23 10.53 0.72 16.59
CA LEU A 23 10.01 1.76 15.71
C LEU A 23 10.84 1.88 14.42
N GLY A 24 12.16 1.89 14.53
CA GLY A 24 13.05 1.96 13.37
C GLY A 24 12.89 0.78 12.42
N ALA A 25 12.71 -0.43 12.94
CA ALA A 25 12.43 -1.61 12.13
C ALA A 25 11.07 -1.51 11.41
N ALA A 26 10.02 -1.09 12.13
CA ALA A 26 8.70 -0.90 11.54
C ALA A 26 8.70 0.17 10.44
N LEU A 27 9.33 1.33 10.70
CA LEU A 27 9.45 2.41 9.71
C LEU A 27 10.30 2.00 8.50
N LEU A 28 11.39 1.24 8.70
CA LEU A 28 12.21 0.74 7.60
C LEU A 28 11.44 -0.21 6.69
N ILE A 29 10.70 -1.18 7.26
CA ILE A 29 9.85 -2.09 6.50
C ILE A 29 8.79 -1.28 5.74
N CYS A 30 8.09 -0.39 6.43
CA CYS A 30 7.05 0.46 5.86
C CYS A 30 7.58 1.29 4.67
N PHE A 31 8.70 1.98 4.85
CA PHE A 31 9.32 2.79 3.80
C PHE A 31 9.78 1.95 2.60
N ALA A 32 10.50 0.85 2.83
CA ALA A 32 11.01 0.00 1.76
C ALA A 32 9.88 -0.61 0.92
N THR A 33 8.84 -1.11 1.58
CA THR A 33 7.65 -1.66 0.91
C THR A 33 6.80 -0.59 0.24
N GLY A 34 6.73 0.63 0.80
CA GLY A 34 6.08 1.78 0.16
C GLY A 34 6.80 2.22 -1.11
N LEU A 35 8.14 2.25 -1.10
CA LEU A 35 8.96 2.50 -2.28
C LEU A 35 8.74 1.43 -3.36
N PHE A 36 8.67 0.16 -2.97
CA PHE A 36 8.33 -0.93 -3.88
C PHE A 36 6.93 -0.75 -4.50
N SER A 37 5.93 -0.41 -3.68
CA SER A 37 4.56 -0.13 -4.13
C SER A 37 4.50 1.06 -5.09
N HIS A 38 5.31 2.11 -4.87
CA HIS A 38 5.45 3.24 -5.78
C HIS A 38 6.09 2.82 -7.10
N VAL A 39 7.19 2.06 -7.08
CA VAL A 39 7.87 1.58 -8.29
C VAL A 39 6.96 0.70 -9.16
N LEU A 40 6.08 -0.11 -8.56
CA LEU A 40 5.12 -0.90 -9.34
C LEU A 40 4.00 -0.06 -9.96
N GLN A 41 3.69 1.11 -9.39
CA GLN A 41 2.66 2.02 -9.89
C GLN A 41 3.21 3.01 -10.93
N ASP A 42 4.39 3.56 -10.68
CA ASP A 42 5.05 4.57 -11.48
C ASP A 42 6.52 4.13 -11.76
N PRO A 43 6.74 3.05 -12.53
CA PRO A 43 8.08 2.50 -12.72
C PRO A 43 9.00 3.50 -13.45
N PRO A 44 10.27 3.61 -13.03
CA PRO A 44 11.25 4.38 -13.79
C PRO A 44 11.43 3.77 -15.18
N SER A 45 11.80 4.59 -16.16
CA SER A 45 11.86 4.21 -17.58
C SER A 45 12.66 2.93 -17.84
N TRP A 46 13.79 2.75 -17.15
CA TRP A 46 14.66 1.58 -17.28
C TRP A 46 14.09 0.28 -16.68
N LEU A 47 13.08 0.36 -15.81
CA LEU A 47 12.44 -0.81 -15.19
C LEU A 47 11.06 -1.11 -15.79
N ARG A 48 10.48 -0.15 -16.52
CA ARG A 48 9.11 -0.22 -17.05
C ARG A 48 8.85 -1.50 -17.85
N ASP A 49 9.87 -2.02 -18.52
CA ASP A 49 9.77 -3.20 -19.37
C ASP A 49 9.98 -4.52 -18.62
N HIS A 50 10.46 -4.50 -17.38
CA HIS A 50 10.96 -5.69 -16.67
C HIS A 50 10.30 -5.84 -15.29
N LEU A 51 9.04 -5.39 -15.17
CA LEU A 51 8.27 -5.57 -13.95
C LEU A 51 7.82 -7.03 -13.81
N PRO A 52 8.24 -7.74 -12.75
CA PRO A 52 7.99 -9.16 -12.63
C PRO A 52 6.51 -9.43 -12.36
N SER A 53 5.93 -10.36 -13.10
CA SER A 53 4.56 -10.85 -12.85
C SER A 53 4.51 -11.94 -11.75
N ARG A 54 5.66 -12.25 -11.13
CA ARG A 54 5.83 -13.32 -10.14
C ARG A 54 6.68 -12.84 -8.94
N PRO A 55 6.53 -13.46 -7.76
CA PRO A 55 5.48 -14.44 -7.41
C PRO A 55 4.09 -13.80 -7.46
N VAL A 56 3.03 -14.60 -7.70
CA VAL A 56 1.64 -14.10 -7.87
C VAL A 56 1.21 -13.19 -6.73
N ASP A 57 1.61 -13.54 -5.51
CA ASP A 57 1.26 -12.84 -4.28
C ASP A 57 2.23 -11.73 -3.87
N GLY A 58 3.26 -11.43 -4.69
CA GLY A 58 4.33 -10.50 -4.32
C GLY A 58 3.80 -9.16 -3.81
N TYR A 59 2.92 -8.51 -4.59
CA TYR A 59 2.32 -7.24 -4.23
C TYR A 59 1.44 -7.34 -2.99
N ARG A 60 0.66 -8.43 -2.84
CA ARG A 60 -0.15 -8.67 -1.63
C ARG A 60 0.74 -8.70 -0.38
N VAL A 61 1.86 -9.41 -0.45
CA VAL A 61 2.81 -9.53 0.67
C VAL A 61 3.45 -8.19 0.98
N THR A 62 3.99 -7.50 -0.02
CA THR A 62 4.69 -6.23 0.20
C THR A 62 3.73 -5.14 0.68
N GLN A 63 2.53 -5.06 0.11
CA GLN A 63 1.52 -4.08 0.52
C GLN A 63 0.94 -4.39 1.91
N GLY A 64 0.77 -5.67 2.25
CA GLY A 64 0.42 -6.09 3.60
C GLY A 64 1.48 -5.70 4.63
N LEU A 65 2.75 -5.97 4.33
CA LEU A 65 3.87 -5.57 5.19
C LEU A 65 3.91 -4.05 5.37
N HIS A 66 3.67 -3.27 4.30
CA HIS A 66 3.59 -1.82 4.37
C HIS A 66 2.54 -1.36 5.39
N VAL A 67 1.29 -1.80 5.24
CA VAL A 67 0.19 -1.37 6.10
C VAL A 67 0.33 -1.89 7.53
N ILE A 68 0.69 -3.17 7.71
CA ILE A 68 0.87 -3.76 9.05
C ILE A 68 2.01 -3.06 9.80
N SER A 69 3.13 -2.78 9.14
CA SER A 69 4.26 -2.08 9.78
C SER A 69 3.96 -0.60 10.05
N GLY A 70 3.20 0.08 9.19
CA GLY A 70 2.67 1.42 9.45
C GLY A 70 1.76 1.46 10.68
N ILE A 71 0.81 0.52 10.78
CA ILE A 71 -0.07 0.37 11.95
C ILE A 71 0.74 0.07 13.22
N ALA A 72 1.72 -0.83 13.14
CA ALA A 72 2.62 -1.14 14.26
C ALA A 72 3.39 0.09 14.75
N ALA A 73 3.78 0.97 13.82
CA ALA A 73 4.54 2.17 14.13
C ALA A 73 3.75 3.21 14.94
N VAL A 74 2.41 3.20 14.92
CA VAL A 74 1.57 4.16 15.66
C VAL A 74 1.77 4.07 17.19
N PRO A 75 1.50 2.93 17.86
CA PRO A 75 1.75 2.82 19.31
C PRO A 75 3.25 2.89 19.64
N LEU A 76 4.14 2.45 18.74
CA LEU A 76 5.59 2.58 18.93
C LEU A 76 6.04 4.04 18.94
N LEU A 77 5.52 4.86 18.04
CA LEU A 77 5.79 6.30 17.98
C LEU A 77 5.21 6.99 19.21
N GLY A 78 3.97 6.66 19.61
CA GLY A 78 3.38 7.17 20.84
C GLY A 78 4.24 6.86 22.08
N ALA A 79 4.67 5.61 22.23
CA ALA A 79 5.56 5.21 23.32
C ALA A 79 6.93 5.91 23.25
N LYS A 80 7.48 6.09 22.04
CA LYS A 80 8.75 6.81 21.83
C LYS A 80 8.62 8.28 22.24
N LEU A 81 7.58 8.97 21.77
CA LEU A 81 7.31 10.37 22.10
C LEU A 81 7.09 10.54 23.59
N TRP A 82 6.28 9.68 24.23
CA TRP A 82 6.09 9.68 25.68
C TRP A 82 7.41 9.41 26.43
N THR A 83 8.27 8.53 25.94
CA THR A 83 9.56 8.28 26.61
C THR A 83 10.45 9.53 26.60
N VAL A 84 10.43 10.31 25.51
CA VAL A 84 11.34 11.46 25.33
C VAL A 84 10.70 12.82 25.60
N TYR A 85 9.39 12.90 25.85
CA TYR A 85 8.69 14.19 25.95
C TYR A 85 9.26 15.15 27.00
N PRO A 86 9.80 14.71 28.17
CA PRO A 86 10.40 15.65 29.13
C PRO A 86 11.51 16.49 28.51
N ARG A 87 12.28 15.89 27.59
CA ARG A 87 13.38 16.57 26.87
C ARG A 87 12.88 17.64 25.90
N LEU A 88 11.65 17.49 25.41
CA LEU A 88 11.02 18.50 24.55
C LEU A 88 10.63 19.75 25.34
N PHE A 89 10.52 19.67 26.67
CA PHE A 89 10.12 20.79 27.54
C PHE A 89 11.22 21.25 28.51
N GLU A 90 12.48 20.88 28.25
CA GLU A 90 13.63 21.38 29.02
C GLU A 90 13.79 22.90 28.92
N TRP A 91 14.15 23.54 30.04
CA TRP A 91 14.44 24.97 30.13
C TRP A 91 15.94 25.21 30.42
N PRO A 92 16.61 26.20 29.79
CA PRO A 92 16.10 27.07 28.73
C PRO A 92 15.82 26.30 27.42
N PRO A 93 14.83 26.73 26.62
CA PRO A 93 14.34 25.97 25.47
C PRO A 93 15.39 25.90 24.36
N VAL A 94 16.22 26.94 24.25
CA VAL A 94 17.36 27.02 23.33
C VAL A 94 18.59 27.39 24.15
N ARG A 95 19.69 26.67 23.91
CA ARG A 95 20.99 26.86 24.61
C ARG A 95 22.06 27.46 23.68
N GLY A 96 21.72 27.64 22.40
CA GLY A 96 22.60 28.12 21.34
C GLY A 96 22.08 27.68 19.96
N VAL A 97 22.71 28.18 18.89
CA VAL A 97 22.27 27.97 17.50
C VAL A 97 22.22 26.49 17.13
N ARG A 98 23.25 25.71 17.48
CA ARG A 98 23.27 24.26 17.22
C ARG A 98 22.11 23.53 17.90
N HIS A 99 21.82 23.88 19.16
CA HIS A 99 20.70 23.29 19.90
C HIS A 99 19.35 23.70 19.28
N ALA A 100 19.21 24.95 18.81
CA ALA A 100 18.02 25.39 18.10
C ALA A 100 17.78 24.58 16.81
N LEU A 101 18.82 24.42 15.99
CA LEU A 101 18.75 23.64 14.74
C LEU A 101 18.38 22.17 15.01
N GLU A 102 18.96 21.58 16.05
CA GLU A 102 18.62 20.21 16.46
C GLU A 102 17.14 20.09 16.85
N ARG A 103 16.60 21.04 17.63
CA ARG A 103 15.19 21.05 18.03
C ARG A 103 14.25 21.26 16.85
N VAL A 104 14.60 22.15 15.91
CA VAL A 104 13.84 22.33 14.67
C VAL A 104 13.84 21.04 13.84
N GLY A 105 15.00 20.40 13.68
CA GLY A 105 15.09 19.11 12.99
C GLY A 105 14.24 18.02 13.64
N ILE A 106 14.22 17.94 14.97
CA ILE A 106 13.35 17.03 15.71
C ILE A 106 11.87 17.38 15.48
N ALA A 107 11.50 18.66 15.52
CA ALA A 107 10.11 19.09 15.30
C ALA A 107 9.62 18.70 13.90
N VAL A 108 10.44 18.93 12.86
CA VAL A 108 10.14 18.54 11.48
C VAL A 108 10.01 17.02 11.36
N LEU A 109 10.92 16.25 11.95
CA LEU A 109 10.84 14.79 11.96
C LEU A 109 9.56 14.27 12.63
N VAL A 110 9.23 14.80 13.81
CA VAL A 110 8.03 14.40 14.56
C VAL A 110 6.78 14.75 13.77
N ALA A 111 6.68 15.96 13.22
CA ALA A 111 5.57 16.38 12.39
C ALA A 111 5.43 15.49 11.14
N ALA A 112 6.54 15.17 10.47
CA ALA A 112 6.56 14.31 9.30
C ALA A 112 6.06 12.90 9.62
N LEU A 113 6.58 12.27 10.69
CA LEU A 113 6.15 10.94 11.11
C LEU A 113 4.68 10.87 11.53
N LEU A 114 4.20 11.89 12.27
CA LEU A 114 2.81 11.94 12.69
C LEU A 114 1.88 12.09 11.49
N LEU A 115 2.20 12.99 10.56
CA LEU A 115 1.41 13.22 9.36
C LEU A 115 1.45 12.00 8.41
N GLU A 116 2.61 11.35 8.28
CA GLU A 116 2.78 10.15 7.44
C GLU A 116 1.90 9.01 7.93
N LEU A 117 1.99 8.68 9.23
CA LEU A 117 1.18 7.61 9.81
C LEU A 117 -0.31 7.95 9.83
N PHE A 118 -0.66 9.21 10.08
CA PHE A 118 -2.05 9.67 10.06
C PHE A 118 -2.67 9.55 8.66
N THR A 119 -2.00 10.09 7.64
CA THR A 119 -2.49 10.01 6.25
C THR A 119 -2.54 8.56 5.75
N GLY A 120 -1.54 7.74 6.10
CA GLY A 120 -1.52 6.31 5.79
C GLY A 120 -2.69 5.56 6.43
N LEU A 121 -2.99 5.83 7.71
CA LEU A 121 -4.14 5.25 8.41
C LEU A 121 -5.47 5.65 7.74
N LEU A 122 -5.63 6.92 7.39
CA LEU A 122 -6.85 7.39 6.73
C LEU A 122 -7.02 6.85 5.31
N ASN A 123 -5.91 6.57 4.60
CA ASN A 123 -5.95 5.83 3.34
C ASN A 123 -6.53 4.42 3.51
N THR A 124 -6.22 3.71 4.61
CA THR A 124 -6.85 2.40 4.89
C THR A 124 -8.37 2.48 5.08
N LEU A 125 -8.88 3.66 5.46
CA LEU A 125 -10.31 3.97 5.63
C LEU A 125 -10.95 4.56 4.35
N GLN A 126 -10.17 4.78 3.28
CA GLN A 126 -10.57 5.53 2.08
C GLN A 126 -11.15 6.91 2.36
N TRP A 127 -10.68 7.56 3.42
CA TRP A 127 -11.14 8.88 3.79
C TRP A 127 -10.06 9.92 3.48
N TYR A 128 -10.34 10.78 2.50
CA TYR A 128 -9.44 11.82 2.02
C TYR A 128 -10.10 13.19 2.20
N PRO A 129 -10.16 13.74 3.43
CA PRO A 129 -10.75 15.05 3.71
C PRO A 129 -9.92 16.24 3.20
N TRP A 130 -8.95 15.99 2.32
CA TRP A 130 -8.02 16.99 1.81
C TRP A 130 -8.07 17.07 0.29
N PRO A 131 -7.72 18.23 -0.29
CA PRO A 131 -7.76 18.46 -1.74
C PRO A 131 -6.49 17.99 -2.49
N PHE A 132 -5.42 17.61 -1.78
CA PHE A 132 -4.14 17.25 -2.39
C PHE A 132 -4.03 15.76 -2.76
N PRO A 133 -3.20 15.38 -3.75
CA PRO A 133 -3.05 13.99 -4.16
C PRO A 133 -2.33 13.17 -3.09
N PHE A 134 -3.08 12.28 -2.41
CA PHE A 134 -2.56 11.43 -1.33
C PHE A 134 -1.25 10.72 -1.72
N ARG A 135 -1.22 10.01 -2.86
CA ARG A 135 -0.07 9.18 -3.27
C ARG A 135 1.24 9.98 -3.38
N GLN A 136 1.17 11.16 -4.01
CA GLN A 136 2.35 12.02 -4.19
C GLN A 136 2.77 12.63 -2.85
N THR A 137 1.82 13.12 -2.06
CA THR A 137 2.11 13.70 -0.75
C THR A 137 2.73 12.68 0.20
N HIS A 138 2.14 11.48 0.30
CA HIS A 138 2.60 10.39 1.15
C HIS A 138 4.01 9.93 0.74
N PHE A 139 4.28 9.81 -0.57
CA PHE A 139 5.63 9.45 -1.06
C PHE A 139 6.71 10.44 -0.61
N TRP A 140 6.49 11.73 -0.81
CA TRP A 140 7.48 12.75 -0.45
C TRP A 140 7.61 12.93 1.07
N LEU A 141 6.51 12.78 1.80
CA LEU A 141 6.50 12.81 3.25
C LEU A 141 7.26 11.62 3.85
N GLY A 142 7.15 10.43 3.26
CA GLY A 142 7.97 9.26 3.60
C GLY A 142 9.48 9.51 3.44
N TRP A 143 9.90 10.22 2.38
CA TRP A 143 11.29 10.65 2.21
C TRP A 143 11.73 11.67 3.26
N LEU A 144 10.88 12.66 3.56
CA LEU A 144 11.14 13.66 4.60
C LEU A 144 11.31 12.99 5.98
N ALA A 145 10.40 12.08 6.32
CA ALA A 145 10.43 11.33 7.58
C ALA A 145 11.67 10.43 7.67
N THR A 146 12.00 9.70 6.60
CA THR A 146 13.16 8.78 6.57
C THR A 146 14.48 9.56 6.62
N GLY A 147 14.62 10.63 5.83
CA GLY A 147 15.80 11.49 5.86
C GLY A 147 16.00 12.15 7.22
N GLY A 148 14.93 12.70 7.80
CA GLY A 148 14.96 13.26 9.15
C GLY A 148 15.33 12.23 10.21
N LEU A 149 14.81 10.99 10.09
CA LEU A 149 15.14 9.89 10.99
C LEU A 149 16.63 9.51 10.90
N LEU A 150 17.19 9.42 9.69
CA LEU A 150 18.61 9.12 9.49
C LEU A 150 19.50 10.20 10.12
N VAL A 151 19.18 11.48 9.90
CA VAL A 151 19.89 12.61 10.53
C VAL A 151 19.77 12.55 12.05
N HIS A 152 18.58 12.25 12.57
CA HIS A 152 18.35 12.11 14.02
C HIS A 152 19.15 10.95 14.62
N VAL A 153 19.16 9.78 13.96
CA VAL A 153 19.94 8.60 14.38
C VAL A 153 21.43 8.92 14.36
N ALA A 154 21.93 9.59 13.32
CA ALA A 154 23.32 10.01 13.23
C ALA A 154 23.69 10.99 14.37
N ALA A 155 22.86 12.01 14.62
CA ALA A 155 23.07 12.98 15.69
C ALA A 155 23.05 12.35 17.09
N LYS A 156 22.29 11.26 17.26
CA LYS A 156 22.17 10.52 18.53
C LYS A 156 23.01 9.26 18.59
N ALA A 157 23.84 8.98 17.59
CA ALA A 157 24.61 7.74 17.50
C ALA A 157 25.48 7.45 18.74
N PRO A 158 26.20 8.42 19.35
CA PRO A 158 26.96 8.16 20.57
C PRO A 158 26.08 7.71 21.74
N LEU A 159 24.95 8.39 21.96
CA LEU A 159 23.99 8.05 23.02
C LEU A 159 23.32 6.71 22.78
N ILE A 160 22.99 6.41 21.52
CA ILE A 160 22.42 5.13 21.10
C ILE A 160 23.43 4.01 21.35
N ALA A 161 24.68 4.17 20.92
CA ALA A 161 25.75 3.21 21.11
C ALA A 161 26.00 2.90 22.60
N GLU A 162 26.07 3.96 23.42
CA GLU A 162 26.23 3.87 24.87
C GLU A 162 25.12 3.00 25.52
N HIS A 163 23.89 3.10 25.01
CA HIS A 163 22.72 2.43 25.55
C HIS A 163 22.23 1.25 24.71
N TRP A 164 23.00 0.77 23.72
CA TRP A 164 22.57 -0.27 22.78
C TRP A 164 22.50 -1.66 23.44
N ARG A 165 23.53 -2.00 24.22
CA ARG A 165 23.69 -3.33 24.86
C ARG A 165 23.88 -3.27 26.38
N ARG A 166 23.90 -2.09 27.02
CA ARG A 166 24.21 -1.97 28.46
C ARG A 166 23.39 -2.93 29.33
N VAL A 167 24.10 -3.75 30.09
CA VAL A 167 23.62 -4.70 31.11
C VAL A 167 23.47 -3.96 32.44
N ARG A 168 22.57 -2.97 32.51
CA ARG A 168 22.09 -2.50 33.82
C ARG A 168 21.00 -3.45 34.32
N PRO A 169 20.85 -3.65 35.64
CA PRO A 169 19.73 -4.41 36.16
C PRO A 169 18.43 -3.83 35.57
N ALA A 170 17.61 -4.73 35.01
CA ALA A 170 16.39 -4.32 34.35
C ALA A 170 15.41 -3.79 35.41
N LEU A 171 15.00 -2.53 35.28
CA LEU A 171 13.91 -1.99 36.07
C LEU A 171 12.66 -2.83 35.80
N VAL A 172 11.99 -3.30 36.86
CA VAL A 172 10.73 -4.04 36.75
C VAL A 172 9.71 -3.23 35.97
N GLU A 173 9.63 -1.92 36.24
CA GLU A 173 8.77 -0.98 35.53
C GLU A 173 9.07 -0.90 34.03
N ARG A 174 10.36 -0.95 33.63
CA ARG A 174 10.74 -0.93 32.20
C ARG A 174 10.28 -2.19 31.50
N ARG A 175 10.44 -3.35 32.14
CA ARG A 175 9.94 -4.62 31.60
C ARG A 175 8.43 -4.56 31.42
N GLY A 176 7.70 -4.10 32.44
CA GLY A 176 6.25 -3.91 32.36
C GLY A 176 5.83 -2.97 31.23
N PHE A 177 6.49 -1.81 31.10
CA PHE A 177 6.22 -0.85 30.04
C PHE A 177 6.51 -1.40 28.65
N LEU A 178 7.67 -2.03 28.44
CA LEU A 178 8.03 -2.62 27.15
C LEU A 178 7.10 -3.79 26.78
N THR A 179 6.68 -4.60 27.76
CA THR A 179 5.67 -5.64 27.55
C THR A 179 4.33 -5.03 27.18
N ALA A 180 3.88 -3.97 27.86
CA ALA A 180 2.63 -3.28 27.52
C ALA A 180 2.68 -2.74 26.08
N VAL A 181 3.78 -2.07 25.69
CA VAL A 181 3.98 -1.61 24.31
C VAL A 181 3.97 -2.77 23.32
N ALA A 182 4.68 -3.86 23.60
CA ALA A 182 4.71 -5.04 22.73
C ALA A 182 3.32 -5.69 22.59
N VAL A 183 2.56 -5.79 23.68
CA VAL A 183 1.18 -6.29 23.69
C VAL A 183 0.27 -5.35 22.90
N SER A 184 0.36 -4.03 23.07
CA SER A 184 -0.44 -3.07 22.31
C SER A 184 -0.14 -3.13 20.81
N VAL A 185 1.15 -3.18 20.44
CA VAL A 185 1.57 -3.36 19.04
C VAL A 185 1.05 -4.68 18.48
N GLY A 186 1.25 -5.78 19.19
CA GLY A 186 0.79 -7.11 18.79
C GLY A 186 -0.73 -7.18 18.66
N ALA A 187 -1.47 -6.62 19.60
CA ALA A 187 -2.92 -6.58 19.57
C ALA A 187 -3.42 -5.82 18.35
N VAL A 188 -2.99 -4.57 18.14
CA VAL A 188 -3.48 -3.75 17.01
C VAL A 188 -3.07 -4.36 15.67
N THR A 189 -1.85 -4.88 15.53
CA THR A 189 -1.40 -5.51 14.28
C THR A 189 -2.14 -6.81 13.99
N LEU A 190 -2.27 -7.72 14.96
CA LEU A 190 -2.98 -9.00 14.76
C LEU A 190 -4.46 -8.81 14.46
N THR A 191 -5.08 -7.78 15.06
CA THR A 191 -6.51 -7.49 14.88
C THR A 191 -6.83 -6.62 13.67
N THR A 192 -5.81 -6.29 12.87
CA THR A 192 -5.95 -5.56 11.59
C THR A 192 -5.32 -6.31 10.41
N ALA A 193 -4.43 -7.28 10.65
CA ALA A 193 -3.68 -7.97 9.60
C ALA A 193 -4.54 -8.90 8.73
N GLY A 194 -5.71 -9.35 9.20
CA GLY A 194 -6.58 -10.24 8.44
C GLY A 194 -7.19 -9.60 7.19
N GLN A 195 -7.25 -8.26 7.14
CA GLN A 195 -7.62 -7.54 5.92
C GLN A 195 -6.66 -7.84 4.77
N THR A 196 -5.38 -8.10 5.07
CA THR A 196 -4.39 -8.46 4.06
C THR A 196 -4.14 -9.96 3.99
N VAL A 197 -4.06 -10.62 5.15
CA VAL A 197 -3.63 -12.02 5.28
C VAL A 197 -4.86 -12.92 5.45
N PRO A 198 -5.26 -13.70 4.43
CA PRO A 198 -6.50 -14.47 4.49
C PRO A 198 -6.61 -15.41 5.70
N GLY A 199 -5.50 -15.97 6.17
CA GLY A 199 -5.45 -16.86 7.34
C GLY A 199 -5.74 -16.17 8.68
N LEU A 200 -5.64 -14.83 8.76
CA LEU A 200 -5.84 -14.07 9.99
C LEU A 200 -7.21 -13.38 10.06
N ARG A 201 -8.07 -13.52 9.05
CA ARG A 201 -9.38 -12.84 8.96
C ARG A 201 -10.26 -12.96 10.19
N ARG A 202 -10.23 -14.11 10.89
CA ARG A 202 -11.03 -14.33 12.11
C ARG A 202 -10.63 -13.42 13.28
N LEU A 203 -9.45 -12.82 13.22
CA LEU A 203 -8.93 -11.92 14.24
C LEU A 203 -9.24 -10.45 13.94
N ASP A 204 -9.81 -10.13 12.78
CA ASP A 204 -10.09 -8.74 12.38
C ASP A 204 -11.17 -8.10 13.26
N LEU A 205 -10.73 -7.30 14.22
CA LEU A 205 -11.59 -6.48 15.08
C LEU A 205 -11.52 -5.01 14.70
N PHE A 206 -10.34 -4.54 14.28
CA PHE A 206 -10.09 -3.13 13.94
C PHE A 206 -9.76 -2.93 12.45
N ALA A 207 -9.85 -3.98 11.63
CA ALA A 207 -9.69 -3.85 10.19
C ALA A 207 -10.80 -2.95 9.61
N PRO A 208 -10.45 -1.87 8.89
CA PRO A 208 -11.40 -1.00 8.22
C PRO A 208 -12.34 -1.72 7.25
N ARG A 209 -11.83 -2.80 6.64
CA ARG A 209 -12.50 -3.51 5.57
C ARG A 209 -12.39 -5.01 5.78
N ARG A 210 -13.51 -5.71 5.55
CA ARG A 210 -13.57 -7.17 5.47
C ARG A 210 -13.51 -7.59 4.00
N PRO A 211 -12.40 -8.18 3.52
CA PRO A 211 -12.20 -8.45 2.10
C PRO A 211 -13.13 -9.50 1.50
N ASP A 212 -13.81 -10.27 2.33
CA ASP A 212 -14.77 -11.31 1.97
C ASP A 212 -16.21 -10.80 1.88
N LEU A 213 -16.46 -9.55 2.28
CA LEU A 213 -17.78 -8.94 2.22
C LEU A 213 -17.90 -7.99 1.04
N GLY A 214 -18.86 -8.29 0.16
CA GLY A 214 -19.23 -7.48 -0.97
C GLY A 214 -19.93 -8.31 -2.05
N PRO A 215 -20.52 -7.66 -3.07
CA PRO A 215 -21.13 -8.38 -4.19
C PRO A 215 -20.10 -9.31 -4.84
N LEU A 216 -20.51 -10.51 -5.24
CA LEU A 216 -19.63 -11.54 -5.81
C LEU A 216 -18.45 -11.96 -4.92
N GLY A 217 -18.49 -11.67 -3.62
CA GLY A 217 -17.44 -12.04 -2.65
C GLY A 217 -16.17 -11.18 -2.76
N LEU A 218 -16.27 -9.97 -3.32
CA LEU A 218 -15.17 -9.01 -3.38
C LEU A 218 -15.61 -7.61 -2.94
N PRO A 219 -14.72 -6.81 -2.31
CA PRO A 219 -15.01 -5.43 -1.97
C PRO A 219 -14.96 -4.52 -3.19
N ILE A 220 -15.75 -3.44 -3.13
CA ILE A 220 -15.78 -2.40 -4.15
C ILE A 220 -14.98 -1.19 -3.65
N ASN A 221 -13.93 -0.79 -4.37
CA ASN A 221 -13.17 0.44 -4.06
C ASN A 221 -13.75 1.70 -4.70
N ARG A 222 -14.11 1.60 -5.98
CA ARG A 222 -14.67 2.69 -6.78
C ARG A 222 -15.92 2.15 -7.44
N THR A 223 -17.07 2.72 -7.15
CA THR A 223 -18.34 2.25 -7.74
C THR A 223 -18.44 2.69 -9.21
N ALA A 224 -19.29 2.01 -9.98
CA ALA A 224 -19.62 2.42 -11.34
C ALA A 224 -20.29 3.80 -11.36
N ALA A 225 -21.09 4.12 -10.35
CA ALA A 225 -21.66 5.45 -10.19
C ALA A 225 -20.59 6.54 -10.03
N GLN A 226 -19.56 6.31 -9.20
CA GLN A 226 -18.43 7.23 -9.04
C GLN A 226 -17.59 7.39 -10.32
N ALA A 227 -17.60 6.39 -11.20
CA ALA A 227 -16.88 6.39 -12.46
C ALA A 227 -17.73 6.86 -13.66
N GLY A 228 -19.04 7.09 -13.47
CA GLY A 228 -19.95 7.40 -14.57
C GLY A 228 -20.21 6.22 -15.52
N THR A 229 -20.03 4.99 -15.05
CA THR A 229 -20.05 3.75 -15.85
C THR A 229 -21.13 2.77 -15.40
N THR A 230 -22.16 3.23 -14.68
CA THR A 230 -23.26 2.39 -14.16
C THR A 230 -23.91 1.53 -15.24
N THR A 231 -24.01 2.08 -16.46
CA THR A 231 -24.52 1.38 -17.63
C THR A 231 -23.42 1.32 -18.68
N ALA A 232 -23.07 0.12 -19.13
CA ALA A 232 -22.19 -0.04 -20.28
C ALA A 232 -22.90 0.45 -21.55
N PRO A 233 -22.19 1.10 -22.50
CA PRO A 233 -22.77 1.48 -23.78
C PRO A 233 -23.42 0.29 -24.50
N ALA A 234 -24.58 0.50 -25.12
CA ALA A 234 -25.31 -0.58 -25.80
C ALA A 234 -24.52 -1.18 -26.97
N ASP A 235 -23.70 -0.36 -27.63
CA ASP A 235 -22.80 -0.69 -28.72
C ASP A 235 -21.36 -0.93 -28.23
N TRP A 236 -21.16 -1.22 -26.93
CA TRP A 236 -19.82 -1.46 -26.40
C TRP A 236 -19.11 -2.57 -27.18
N GLN A 237 -17.87 -2.28 -27.56
CA GLN A 237 -16.94 -3.21 -28.17
C GLN A 237 -15.57 -3.01 -27.55
N LEU A 238 -14.86 -4.12 -27.33
CA LEU A 238 -13.44 -4.08 -27.05
C LEU A 238 -12.70 -3.73 -28.33
N VAL A 239 -11.95 -2.63 -28.31
CA VAL A 239 -10.99 -2.29 -29.36
C VAL A 239 -9.64 -2.90 -29.02
N VAL A 240 -9.07 -3.69 -29.92
CA VAL A 240 -7.70 -4.21 -29.78
C VAL A 240 -6.86 -3.59 -30.90
N ASP A 241 -6.13 -2.55 -30.55
CA ASP A 241 -5.28 -1.79 -31.46
C ASP A 241 -3.86 -2.36 -31.45
N GLY A 242 -3.41 -2.79 -32.63
CA GLY A 242 -2.08 -3.33 -32.89
C GLY A 242 -1.86 -3.42 -34.40
N PRO A 243 -0.79 -4.08 -34.88
CA PRO A 243 -0.50 -4.18 -36.31
C PRO A 243 -1.66 -4.72 -37.17
N ARG A 244 -2.51 -5.56 -36.60
CA ARG A 244 -3.77 -6.06 -37.18
C ARG A 244 -4.94 -5.72 -36.28
N ALA A 245 -5.29 -4.44 -36.20
CA ALA A 245 -6.36 -3.96 -35.31
C ALA A 245 -7.71 -4.62 -35.61
N TYR A 246 -8.49 -4.88 -34.56
CA TYR A 246 -9.85 -5.43 -34.67
C TYR A 246 -10.73 -5.02 -33.48
N ARG A 247 -12.03 -5.31 -33.60
CA ARG A 247 -13.03 -5.04 -32.56
C ARG A 247 -13.77 -6.33 -32.22
N LEU A 248 -14.16 -6.48 -30.96
CA LEU A 248 -14.95 -7.60 -30.47
C LEU A 248 -16.15 -7.09 -29.67
N THR A 249 -17.33 -7.60 -29.97
CA THR A 249 -18.49 -7.45 -29.10
C THR A 249 -18.33 -8.31 -27.85
N LEU A 250 -19.17 -8.08 -26.83
CA LEU A 250 -19.22 -8.97 -25.66
C LEU A 250 -19.59 -10.42 -26.05
N ALA A 251 -20.45 -10.60 -27.06
CA ALA A 251 -20.80 -11.92 -27.58
C ALA A 251 -19.59 -12.63 -28.20
N ASP A 252 -18.78 -11.91 -28.99
CA ASP A 252 -17.55 -12.47 -29.57
C ASP A 252 -16.56 -12.90 -28.47
N LEU A 253 -16.38 -12.07 -27.44
CA LEU A 253 -15.51 -12.39 -26.30
C LEU A 253 -15.99 -13.63 -25.53
N ARG A 254 -17.30 -13.80 -25.33
CA ARG A 254 -17.88 -14.98 -24.68
C ARG A 254 -17.71 -16.25 -25.54
N ALA A 255 -17.68 -16.12 -26.86
CA ALA A 255 -17.47 -17.23 -27.79
C ALA A 255 -15.99 -17.67 -27.90
N MET A 256 -15.04 -16.82 -27.49
CA MET A 256 -13.63 -17.18 -27.42
C MET A 256 -13.34 -18.20 -26.30
N ALA A 257 -12.19 -18.88 -26.39
CA ALA A 257 -11.74 -19.80 -25.35
C ALA A 257 -11.64 -19.10 -23.98
N GLN A 258 -12.42 -19.58 -23.01
CA GLN A 258 -12.46 -19.05 -21.65
C GLN A 258 -11.45 -19.79 -20.76
N VAL A 259 -10.74 -19.05 -19.92
CA VAL A 259 -9.78 -19.58 -18.94
C VAL A 259 -10.16 -19.09 -17.57
N THR A 260 -10.13 -20.00 -16.58
CA THR A 260 -10.34 -19.65 -15.17
C THR A 260 -9.01 -19.69 -14.43
N VAL A 261 -8.69 -18.64 -13.68
CA VAL A 261 -7.50 -18.56 -12.83
C VAL A 261 -7.88 -18.08 -11.43
N ARG A 262 -7.17 -18.56 -10.41
CA ARG A 262 -7.28 -18.03 -9.05
C ARG A 262 -6.18 -17.00 -8.83
N LEU A 263 -6.55 -15.74 -8.63
CA LEU A 263 -5.61 -14.63 -8.41
C LEU A 263 -6.12 -13.74 -7.26
N PRO A 264 -5.21 -13.20 -6.42
CA PRO A 264 -5.56 -12.17 -5.48
C PRO A 264 -5.80 -10.83 -6.19
N ILE A 265 -6.75 -10.06 -5.70
CA ILE A 265 -6.75 -8.60 -5.85
C ILE A 265 -6.24 -7.99 -4.54
N ALA A 266 -5.19 -7.19 -4.62
CA ALA A 266 -4.55 -6.55 -3.46
C ALA A 266 -4.52 -5.04 -3.65
N CYS A 267 -5.09 -4.32 -2.69
CA CYS A 267 -5.31 -2.89 -2.81
C CYS A 267 -4.28 -2.06 -2.08
N VAL A 268 -4.08 -0.82 -2.54
CA VAL A 268 -3.14 0.15 -1.93
C VAL A 268 -3.55 0.53 -0.49
N GLU A 269 -4.80 0.31 -0.12
CA GLU A 269 -5.34 0.51 1.22
C GLU A 269 -5.01 -0.64 2.18
N GLY A 270 -4.38 -1.73 1.68
CA GLY A 270 -3.89 -2.84 2.49
C GLY A 270 -4.77 -4.08 2.49
N TRP A 271 -6.01 -3.99 2.03
CA TRP A 271 -6.87 -5.15 1.97
C TRP A 271 -6.57 -6.04 0.74
N SER A 272 -6.81 -7.35 0.86
CA SER A 272 -6.71 -8.26 -0.29
C SER A 272 -7.67 -9.45 -0.21
N ALA A 273 -8.10 -9.93 -1.38
CA ALA A 273 -8.99 -11.08 -1.50
C ALA A 273 -8.62 -11.96 -2.69
N ASP A 274 -8.67 -13.28 -2.50
CA ASP A 274 -8.58 -14.23 -3.61
C ASP A 274 -9.93 -14.35 -4.31
N ALA A 275 -9.92 -14.48 -5.63
CA ALA A 275 -11.12 -14.82 -6.40
C ALA A 275 -10.77 -15.72 -7.60
N HIS A 276 -11.80 -16.39 -8.12
CA HIS A 276 -11.72 -17.12 -9.38
C HIS A 276 -12.15 -16.21 -10.52
N TRP A 277 -11.21 -15.82 -11.38
CA TRP A 277 -11.45 -14.94 -12.51
C TRP A 277 -11.59 -15.77 -13.77
N THR A 278 -12.63 -15.53 -14.57
CA THR A 278 -12.84 -16.21 -15.85
C THR A 278 -12.92 -15.20 -16.98
N GLY A 279 -12.20 -15.45 -18.07
CA GLY A 279 -12.22 -14.61 -19.26
C GLY A 279 -11.25 -15.07 -20.34
N VAL A 280 -10.93 -14.15 -21.26
CA VAL A 280 -10.00 -14.39 -22.36
C VAL A 280 -8.58 -14.02 -21.92
N ARG A 281 -7.57 -14.83 -22.27
CA ARG A 281 -6.18 -14.45 -21.99
C ARG A 281 -5.79 -13.24 -22.80
N VAL A 282 -5.17 -12.26 -22.16
CA VAL A 282 -4.72 -11.04 -22.85
C VAL A 282 -3.73 -11.37 -23.96
N ARG A 283 -2.78 -12.27 -23.73
CA ARG A 283 -1.80 -12.69 -24.75
C ARG A 283 -2.46 -13.19 -26.04
N ASP A 284 -3.58 -13.92 -25.94
CA ASP A 284 -4.27 -14.51 -27.09
C ASP A 284 -4.94 -13.40 -27.94
N LEU A 285 -5.44 -12.34 -27.28
CA LEU A 285 -5.95 -11.13 -27.95
C LEU A 285 -4.83 -10.38 -28.67
N LEU A 286 -3.66 -10.27 -28.04
CA LEU A 286 -2.48 -9.59 -28.58
C LEU A 286 -1.87 -10.35 -29.77
N ASP A 287 -1.80 -11.68 -29.69
CA ASP A 287 -1.32 -12.53 -30.78
C ASP A 287 -2.19 -12.37 -32.03
N ARG A 288 -3.51 -12.35 -31.85
CA ARG A 288 -4.46 -12.04 -32.93
C ARG A 288 -4.21 -10.64 -33.52
N ALA A 289 -3.93 -9.65 -32.66
CA ALA A 289 -3.61 -8.28 -33.09
C ALA A 289 -2.23 -8.16 -33.78
N GLY A 290 -1.42 -9.23 -33.78
CA GLY A 290 -0.07 -9.21 -34.34
C GLY A 290 0.93 -8.44 -33.48
N ALA A 291 0.70 -8.33 -32.17
CA ALA A 291 1.62 -7.66 -31.26
C ALA A 291 3.00 -8.37 -31.24
N PRO A 292 4.12 -7.64 -31.31
CA PRO A 292 5.44 -8.26 -31.21
C PRO A 292 5.68 -8.85 -29.81
N PRO A 293 6.57 -9.84 -29.66
CA PRO A 293 7.06 -10.27 -28.36
C PRO A 293 7.64 -9.08 -27.60
N GLY A 294 7.37 -8.98 -26.29
CA GLY A 294 7.85 -7.86 -25.48
C GLY A 294 7.03 -6.57 -25.57
N ALA A 295 5.95 -6.53 -26.36
CA ALA A 295 5.10 -5.34 -26.41
C ALA A 295 4.42 -5.07 -25.06
N ARG A 296 4.42 -3.79 -24.65
CA ARG A 296 3.56 -3.30 -23.57
C ARG A 296 2.16 -3.03 -24.12
N VAL A 297 1.19 -2.93 -23.22
CA VAL A 297 -0.19 -2.63 -23.60
C VAL A 297 -0.72 -1.47 -22.78
N ARG A 298 -1.20 -0.42 -23.43
CA ARG A 298 -2.04 0.59 -22.79
C ARG A 298 -3.46 0.05 -22.71
N VAL A 299 -4.00 0.01 -21.50
CA VAL A 299 -5.37 -0.41 -21.21
C VAL A 299 -6.17 0.83 -20.90
N THR A 300 -7.23 1.07 -21.67
CA THR A 300 -8.09 2.25 -21.52
C THR A 300 -9.49 1.82 -21.12
N SER A 301 -9.99 2.41 -20.04
CA SER A 301 -11.36 2.35 -19.54
C SER A 301 -12.26 3.30 -20.32
N PHE A 302 -13.56 3.04 -20.36
CA PHE A 302 -14.55 4.02 -20.82
C PHE A 302 -15.06 4.95 -19.70
N GLU A 303 -14.48 4.91 -18.50
CA GLU A 303 -14.75 5.95 -17.49
C GLU A 303 -14.25 7.32 -17.97
N ALA A 304 -14.99 8.39 -17.69
CA ALA A 304 -14.72 9.71 -18.26
C ALA A 304 -13.45 10.37 -17.68
N ASP A 305 -13.33 10.44 -16.35
CA ASP A 305 -12.32 11.30 -15.67
C ASP A 305 -11.65 10.61 -14.46
N GLY A 306 -11.31 9.32 -14.59
CA GLY A 306 -10.63 8.57 -13.53
C GLY A 306 -9.09 8.70 -13.59
N PRO A 307 -8.38 8.86 -12.46
CA PRO A 307 -6.90 8.86 -12.44
C PRO A 307 -6.29 7.52 -12.86
N TYR A 308 -7.10 6.45 -12.92
CA TYR A 308 -6.72 5.11 -13.38
C TYR A 308 -7.55 4.67 -14.59
N ALA A 309 -8.17 5.62 -15.31
CA ALA A 309 -8.88 5.36 -16.55
C ALA A 309 -7.95 4.77 -17.62
N VAL A 310 -6.66 5.09 -17.53
CA VAL A 310 -5.60 4.50 -18.36
C VAL A 310 -4.56 3.85 -17.45
N SER A 311 -4.19 2.61 -17.76
CA SER A 311 -3.03 1.95 -17.14
C SER A 311 -2.16 1.28 -18.18
N GLU A 312 -0.86 1.17 -17.91
CA GLU A 312 0.07 0.43 -18.78
C GLU A 312 0.33 -0.96 -18.18
N LEU A 313 0.05 -1.99 -18.96
CA LEU A 313 0.37 -3.38 -18.66
C LEU A 313 1.78 -3.69 -19.22
N PRO A 314 2.78 -3.94 -18.36
CA PRO A 314 4.14 -4.27 -18.79
C PRO A 314 4.18 -5.54 -19.63
N ALA A 315 5.22 -5.69 -20.44
CA ALA A 315 5.40 -6.81 -21.35
C ALA A 315 5.23 -8.19 -20.67
N ASP A 316 5.90 -8.38 -19.54
CA ASP A 316 5.82 -9.63 -18.75
C ASP A 316 4.39 -9.93 -18.30
N HIS A 317 3.61 -8.92 -17.94
CA HIS A 317 2.22 -9.09 -17.53
C HIS A 317 1.31 -9.30 -18.74
N ALA A 318 1.55 -8.59 -19.85
CA ALA A 318 0.78 -8.71 -21.09
C ALA A 318 0.91 -10.11 -21.72
N ARG A 319 2.07 -10.75 -21.54
CA ARG A 319 2.36 -12.10 -22.02
C ARG A 319 2.09 -13.21 -20.99
N ASP A 320 1.82 -12.86 -19.73
CA ASP A 320 1.60 -13.84 -18.67
C ASP A 320 0.39 -14.75 -18.97
N PRO A 321 0.51 -16.09 -18.85
CA PRO A 321 -0.59 -17.01 -19.07
C PRO A 321 -1.78 -16.85 -18.11
N LEU A 322 -1.58 -16.18 -16.96
CA LEU A 322 -2.60 -15.91 -15.96
C LEU A 322 -3.26 -14.54 -16.12
N THR A 323 -2.75 -13.66 -16.99
CA THR A 323 -3.36 -12.34 -17.20
C THR A 323 -4.59 -12.48 -18.09
N LEU A 324 -5.73 -12.07 -17.56
CA LEU A 324 -7.02 -12.16 -18.24
C LEU A 324 -7.64 -10.79 -18.48
N LEU A 325 -8.33 -10.69 -19.61
CA LEU A 325 -9.50 -9.82 -19.73
C LEU A 325 -10.69 -10.63 -19.16
N ALA A 326 -10.95 -10.43 -17.88
CA ALA A 326 -11.98 -11.14 -17.14
C ALA A 326 -13.38 -10.61 -17.49
N LEU A 327 -14.33 -11.54 -17.63
CA LEU A 327 -15.76 -11.29 -17.88
C LEU A 327 -16.63 -11.77 -16.69
N ARG A 328 -16.09 -12.68 -15.88
CA ARG A 328 -16.75 -13.25 -14.71
C ARG A 328 -15.81 -13.31 -13.52
N VAL A 329 -16.37 -13.25 -12.32
CA VAL A 329 -15.66 -13.46 -11.07
C VAL A 329 -16.48 -14.36 -10.14
N ASN A 330 -15.82 -15.34 -9.53
CA ASN A 330 -16.43 -16.33 -8.65
C ASN A 330 -17.64 -17.06 -9.27
N GLY A 331 -17.55 -17.34 -10.57
CA GLY A 331 -18.61 -18.02 -11.32
C GLY A 331 -19.75 -17.11 -11.77
N GLU A 332 -19.79 -15.84 -11.39
CA GLU A 332 -20.84 -14.90 -11.78
C GLU A 332 -20.34 -13.89 -12.80
N GLU A 333 -21.23 -13.35 -13.61
CA GLU A 333 -20.93 -12.21 -14.47
C GLU A 333 -20.48 -11.00 -13.65
N LEU A 334 -19.52 -10.23 -14.16
CA LEU A 334 -19.12 -8.98 -13.52
C LEU A 334 -20.35 -8.08 -13.35
N THR A 335 -20.52 -7.52 -12.16
CA THR A 335 -21.45 -6.41 -11.97
C THR A 335 -20.84 -5.12 -12.52
N ALA A 336 -21.67 -4.07 -12.69
CA ALA A 336 -21.19 -2.74 -13.04
C ALA A 336 -20.03 -2.29 -12.11
N ASP A 337 -20.19 -2.45 -10.80
CA ASP A 337 -19.15 -2.08 -9.82
C ASP A 337 -17.86 -2.92 -9.93
N HIS A 338 -17.95 -4.15 -10.39
CA HIS A 338 -16.80 -5.01 -10.61
C HIS A 338 -16.13 -4.83 -11.98
N GLY A 339 -16.69 -3.98 -12.84
CA GLY A 339 -16.10 -3.61 -14.13
C GLY A 339 -16.77 -4.24 -15.32
N PHE A 340 -18.06 -4.61 -15.24
CA PHE A 340 -18.84 -5.01 -16.42
C PHE A 340 -18.66 -3.99 -17.56
N PRO A 341 -18.46 -4.43 -18.81
CA PRO A 341 -18.54 -5.81 -19.30
C PRO A 341 -17.23 -6.59 -19.21
N ALA A 342 -16.10 -5.92 -18.99
CA ALA A 342 -14.79 -6.56 -18.94
C ALA A 342 -13.79 -5.77 -18.08
N ARG A 343 -12.89 -6.49 -17.40
CA ARG A 343 -11.79 -5.91 -16.62
C ARG A 343 -10.47 -6.64 -16.83
N ILE A 344 -9.37 -5.97 -16.55
CA ILE A 344 -8.06 -6.62 -16.43
C ILE A 344 -7.90 -7.25 -15.03
N ILE A 345 -7.30 -8.43 -15.02
CA ILE A 345 -6.67 -9.03 -13.84
C ILE A 345 -5.32 -9.64 -14.24
N ALA A 346 -4.25 -9.20 -13.59
CA ALA A 346 -2.90 -9.69 -13.77
C ALA A 346 -2.24 -10.07 -12.42
N PRO A 347 -1.40 -11.10 -12.36
CA PRO A 347 -0.69 -11.48 -11.14
C PRO A 347 0.32 -10.40 -10.71
N ASN A 348 0.65 -10.34 -9.41
CA ASN A 348 1.64 -9.43 -8.82
C ASN A 348 1.45 -7.93 -9.14
N ARG A 349 0.24 -7.51 -9.48
CA ARG A 349 -0.05 -6.14 -9.92
C ARG A 349 -0.89 -5.37 -8.91
N PRO A 350 -0.58 -4.09 -8.62
CA PRO A 350 -1.39 -3.26 -7.75
C PRO A 350 -2.86 -3.20 -8.17
N GLY A 351 -3.78 -3.34 -7.20
CA GLY A 351 -5.23 -3.39 -7.46
C GLY A 351 -5.78 -2.16 -8.19
N VAL A 352 -5.18 -0.99 -7.96
CA VAL A 352 -5.53 0.26 -8.67
C VAL A 352 -5.21 0.21 -10.17
N LEU A 353 -4.30 -0.66 -10.60
CA LEU A 353 -3.92 -0.85 -12.00
C LEU A 353 -4.63 -2.03 -12.68
N GLN A 354 -5.57 -2.68 -11.98
CA GLN A 354 -6.41 -3.76 -12.52
C GLN A 354 -7.66 -3.13 -13.16
N THR A 355 -7.45 -2.42 -14.28
CA THR A 355 -8.44 -1.53 -14.93
C THR A 355 -9.79 -2.22 -15.11
N LYS A 356 -10.85 -1.53 -14.69
CA LYS A 356 -12.25 -1.91 -14.88
C LYS A 356 -12.85 -1.19 -16.07
N TRP A 357 -13.99 -1.66 -16.56
CA TRP A 357 -14.73 -1.00 -17.66
C TRP A 357 -13.87 -0.84 -18.91
N VAL A 358 -13.11 -1.89 -19.25
CA VAL A 358 -12.11 -1.83 -20.32
C VAL A 358 -12.82 -1.57 -21.65
N ALA A 359 -12.30 -0.62 -22.42
CA ALA A 359 -12.78 -0.25 -23.75
C ALA A 359 -11.73 -0.57 -24.83
N ARG A 360 -10.45 -0.42 -24.51
CA ARG A 360 -9.36 -0.56 -25.47
C ARG A 360 -8.12 -1.20 -24.88
N LEU A 361 -7.48 -2.05 -25.67
CA LEU A 361 -6.12 -2.54 -25.49
C LEU A 361 -5.28 -2.02 -26.67
N GLU A 362 -4.26 -1.22 -26.41
CA GLU A 362 -3.39 -0.63 -27.43
C GLU A 362 -1.96 -1.15 -27.24
N VAL A 363 -1.43 -1.80 -28.27
CA VAL A 363 -0.03 -2.27 -28.33
C VAL A 363 0.90 -1.07 -28.46
N LEU A 364 1.89 -0.96 -27.57
CA LEU A 364 2.86 0.14 -27.50
C LEU A 364 4.22 -0.18 -28.09
#